data_AF-A0A414LHN9-F1
#
_entry.id   AF-A0A414LHN9-F1
#
_cell.length_a   1.000
_cell.length_b   1.000
_cell.length_c   1.000
_cell.angle_alpha   90.00
_cell.angle_beta   90.00
_cell.angle_gamma   90.00
#
_symmetry.space_group_name_H-M   'P 1'
#
loop_
_entity.id
_entity.type
_entity.pdbx_description
1 polymer ?
#
loop_
_entity_poly.entity_id
_entity_poly.type
_entity_poly.pdbx_seq_one_letter_code
_entity_poly.pdbx_strand_id
1 'polypeptide(L)'
;MDFDKTIGGYLENTEWKGRTDIGCLLNGCRQMYAATQDERYQKFILQYVEKMSEEWENVFSKTDVTKKINAGSAWIFAYEKTGEEKYKEYIERMKDDLMGLSRTAEGSLCEEGDHKKLMTGQHLYEVLPFYMEYETRYHNKAGYNDIVNQLTEMRSGKDAIWYVMALIDVLDHMSIEIFEHYKSLQEIFKKTIKCIPLGGDAKMQKVCMGYAILKACNIGILNPEKYLETGRTLIDGAIDEPFDQKDDVSMGIMMMAYAQFIRVM
;
A
#
# COMPACT_ATOMS: atom_id res chain seq x y z
N MET A 1 -12.73 14.26 -16.88
CA MET A 1 -12.11 13.11 -17.59
C MET A 1 -12.80 11.83 -17.10
N ASP A 2 -13.04 10.82 -17.95
CA ASP A 2 -13.52 9.51 -17.48
C ASP A 2 -12.30 8.73 -16.94
N PHE A 3 -12.12 8.77 -15.63
CA PHE A 3 -10.95 8.20 -14.97
C PHE A 3 -10.90 6.66 -15.10
N ASP A 4 -12.05 5.99 -15.07
CA ASP A 4 -12.15 4.55 -15.27
C ASP A 4 -11.74 4.13 -16.68
N LYS A 5 -12.10 4.94 -17.68
CA LYS A 5 -11.62 4.73 -19.06
C LYS A 5 -10.10 4.90 -19.18
N THR A 6 -9.54 5.90 -18.51
CA THR A 6 -8.08 6.13 -18.49
C THR A 6 -7.35 4.95 -17.85
N ILE A 7 -7.83 4.46 -16.71
CA ILE A 7 -7.24 3.28 -16.05
C ILE A 7 -7.37 2.04 -16.93
N GLY A 8 -8.53 1.80 -17.54
CA GLY A 8 -8.73 0.66 -18.44
C GLY A 8 -7.74 0.67 -19.60
N GLY A 9 -7.59 1.81 -20.26
CA GLY A 9 -6.59 1.98 -21.33
C GLY A 9 -5.15 1.81 -20.84
N TYR A 10 -4.84 2.22 -19.61
CA TYR A 10 -3.51 1.99 -19.03
C TYR A 10 -3.22 0.50 -18.85
N LEU A 11 -4.16 -0.26 -18.26
CA LEU A 11 -3.99 -1.69 -18.02
C LEU A 11 -3.91 -2.51 -19.32
N GLU A 12 -4.62 -2.08 -20.37
CA GLU A 12 -4.61 -2.75 -21.68
C GLU A 12 -3.34 -2.49 -22.50
N ASN A 13 -2.77 -1.29 -22.41
CA ASN A 13 -1.65 -0.87 -23.27
C ASN A 13 -0.27 -1.07 -22.67
N THR A 14 -0.17 -1.30 -21.36
CA THR A 14 1.14 -1.39 -20.75
C THR A 14 1.69 -2.83 -20.91
N GLU A 15 2.84 -2.95 -21.59
CA GLU A 15 3.52 -4.24 -21.74
C GLU A 15 3.98 -4.78 -20.38
N TRP A 16 3.96 -6.10 -20.22
CA TRP A 16 4.32 -6.75 -18.94
C TRP A 16 5.84 -6.74 -18.67
N LYS A 17 6.69 -6.65 -19.70
CA LYS A 17 8.14 -6.87 -19.56
C LYS A 17 8.78 -5.86 -18.60
N GLY A 18 9.32 -6.38 -17.49
CA GLY A 18 10.16 -5.61 -16.55
C GLY A 18 9.42 -4.94 -15.38
N ARG A 19 8.16 -5.31 -15.11
CA ARG A 19 7.36 -4.72 -14.01
C ARG A 19 7.54 -5.44 -12.68
N THR A 20 8.65 -5.13 -12.02
CA THR A 20 8.97 -5.64 -10.69
C THR A 20 8.64 -4.64 -9.57
N ASP A 21 8.35 -3.40 -9.93
CA ASP A 21 8.02 -2.29 -9.02
C ASP A 21 6.55 -1.84 -9.18
N ILE A 22 5.63 -2.79 -9.07
CA ILE A 22 4.21 -2.62 -9.43
C ILE A 22 3.28 -2.74 -8.21
N GLY A 23 3.83 -2.86 -7.00
CA GLY A 23 3.04 -3.11 -5.79
C GLY A 23 1.94 -2.07 -5.57
N CYS A 24 2.22 -0.77 -5.79
CA CYS A 24 1.20 0.28 -5.74
C CYS A 24 0.07 0.07 -6.76
N LEU A 25 0.39 -0.33 -7.99
CA LEU A 25 -0.61 -0.57 -9.03
C LEU A 25 -1.50 -1.77 -8.69
N LEU A 26 -0.91 -2.85 -8.18
CA LEU A 26 -1.66 -4.03 -7.75
C LEU A 26 -2.59 -3.70 -6.58
N ASN A 27 -2.10 -2.93 -5.60
CA ASN A 27 -2.91 -2.41 -4.50
C ASN A 27 -4.04 -1.49 -5.01
N GLY A 28 -3.74 -0.62 -5.97
CA GLY A 28 -4.74 0.19 -6.67
C GLY A 28 -5.81 -0.65 -7.35
N CYS A 29 -5.43 -1.69 -8.10
CA CYS A 29 -6.37 -2.61 -8.73
C CYS A 29 -7.23 -3.32 -7.69
N ARG A 30 -6.63 -3.78 -6.58
CA ARG A 30 -7.34 -4.47 -5.49
C ARG A 30 -8.42 -3.56 -4.88
N GLN A 31 -8.08 -2.30 -4.62
CA GLN A 31 -9.02 -1.34 -4.06
C GLN A 31 -10.10 -0.91 -5.06
N MET A 32 -9.75 -0.72 -6.33
CA MET A 32 -10.71 -0.43 -7.40
C MET A 32 -11.69 -1.59 -7.57
N TYR A 33 -11.22 -2.83 -7.61
CA TYR A 33 -12.08 -4.01 -7.64
C TYR A 33 -13.03 -4.05 -6.45
N ALA A 34 -12.53 -3.78 -5.23
CA ALA A 34 -13.38 -3.72 -4.04
C ALA A 34 -14.46 -2.62 -4.13
N ALA A 35 -14.13 -1.47 -4.75
CA ALA A 35 -15.03 -0.33 -4.89
C ALA A 35 -16.08 -0.52 -5.99
N THR A 36 -15.72 -1.11 -7.13
CA THR A 36 -16.55 -1.11 -8.36
C THR A 36 -17.09 -2.49 -8.73
N GLN A 37 -16.49 -3.57 -8.23
CA GLN A 37 -16.69 -4.95 -8.69
C GLN A 37 -16.36 -5.18 -10.18
N ASP A 38 -15.60 -4.28 -10.81
CA ASP A 38 -15.20 -4.42 -12.21
C ASP A 38 -14.09 -5.47 -12.36
N GLU A 39 -14.40 -6.55 -13.09
CA GLU A 39 -13.52 -7.71 -13.25
C GLU A 39 -12.21 -7.41 -13.96
N ARG A 40 -12.07 -6.29 -14.67
CA ARG A 40 -10.82 -5.90 -15.35
C ARG A 40 -9.66 -5.80 -14.34
N TYR A 41 -9.92 -5.27 -13.15
CA TYR A 41 -8.93 -5.17 -12.08
C TYR A 41 -8.53 -6.52 -11.50
N GLN A 42 -9.51 -7.39 -11.23
CA GLN A 42 -9.26 -8.75 -10.75
C GLN A 42 -8.44 -9.54 -11.80
N LYS A 43 -8.85 -9.46 -13.07
CA LYS A 43 -8.18 -10.14 -14.18
C LYS A 43 -6.71 -9.71 -14.28
N PHE A 44 -6.44 -8.41 -14.17
CA PHE A 44 -5.08 -7.90 -14.18
C PHE A 44 -4.23 -8.49 -13.04
N ILE A 45 -4.76 -8.50 -11.80
CA ILE A 45 -4.06 -9.07 -10.64
C ILE A 45 -3.77 -10.56 -10.86
N LEU A 46 -4.78 -11.35 -11.25
CA LEU A 46 -4.63 -12.79 -11.44
C LEU A 46 -3.63 -13.14 -12.56
N GLN A 47 -3.64 -12.38 -13.66
CA GLN A 47 -2.66 -12.55 -14.74
C GLN A 47 -1.24 -12.21 -14.29
N TYR A 48 -1.07 -11.17 -13.47
CA TYR A 48 0.23 -10.81 -12.94
C TYR A 48 0.79 -11.89 -12.01
N VAL A 49 0.03 -12.33 -11.01
CA VAL A 49 0.52 -13.31 -10.03
C VAL A 49 0.82 -14.66 -10.68
N GLU A 50 0.02 -15.10 -11.66
CA GLU A 50 0.27 -16.35 -12.37
C GLU A 50 1.62 -16.28 -13.08
N LYS A 51 1.83 -15.21 -13.84
CA LYS A 51 3.06 -15.03 -14.60
C LYS A 51 4.30 -14.84 -13.70
N MET A 52 4.18 -14.08 -12.62
CA MET A 52 5.30 -13.91 -11.68
C MET A 52 5.60 -15.18 -10.90
N SER A 53 4.61 -16.06 -10.72
CA SER A 53 4.81 -17.39 -10.14
C SER A 53 5.61 -18.29 -11.09
N GLU A 54 5.30 -18.28 -12.39
CA GLU A 54 6.08 -18.99 -13.42
C GLU A 54 7.51 -18.46 -13.55
N GLU A 55 7.69 -17.14 -13.46
CA GLU A 55 9.00 -16.49 -13.56
C GLU A 55 9.72 -16.32 -12.22
N TRP A 56 9.22 -16.98 -11.17
CA TRP A 56 9.70 -16.76 -9.81
C TRP A 56 11.21 -16.97 -9.69
N GLU A 57 11.72 -18.12 -10.12
CA GLU A 57 13.14 -18.47 -9.98
C GLU A 57 14.05 -17.66 -10.90
N ASN A 58 13.51 -17.16 -12.01
CA ASN A 58 14.29 -16.52 -13.07
C ASN A 58 14.40 -15.00 -12.90
N VAL A 59 13.30 -14.36 -12.48
CA VAL A 59 13.14 -12.90 -12.45
C VAL A 59 12.75 -12.42 -11.06
N PHE A 60 11.68 -12.96 -10.47
CA PHE A 60 11.08 -12.34 -9.30
C PHE A 60 11.87 -12.55 -8.01
N SER A 61 12.49 -13.72 -7.84
CA SER A 61 13.35 -14.02 -6.69
C SER A 61 14.57 -13.08 -6.59
N LYS A 62 14.98 -12.50 -7.72
CA LYS A 62 16.11 -11.56 -7.84
C LYS A 62 15.68 -10.09 -7.78
N THR A 63 14.37 -9.84 -7.69
CA THR A 63 13.83 -8.49 -7.49
C THR A 63 14.18 -8.03 -6.08
N ASP A 64 14.32 -6.72 -5.92
CA ASP A 64 14.43 -6.10 -4.62
C ASP A 64 13.35 -6.63 -3.66
N VAL A 65 13.78 -7.02 -2.45
CA VAL A 65 12.88 -7.66 -1.49
C VAL A 65 11.71 -6.73 -1.16
N THR A 66 11.94 -5.44 -0.91
CA THR A 66 10.89 -4.50 -0.52
C THR A 66 9.81 -4.35 -1.61
N LYS A 67 10.22 -4.31 -2.88
CA LYS A 67 9.30 -4.25 -4.03
C LYS A 67 8.46 -5.51 -4.16
N LYS A 68 9.09 -6.68 -3.95
CA LYS A 68 8.41 -7.97 -3.91
C LYS A 68 7.39 -8.03 -2.77
N ILE A 69 7.75 -7.54 -1.57
CA ILE A 69 6.85 -7.47 -0.42
C ILE A 69 5.67 -6.54 -0.69
N ASN A 70 5.88 -5.37 -1.29
CA ASN A 70 4.81 -4.42 -1.63
C ASN A 70 3.76 -5.06 -2.56
N ALA A 71 4.20 -5.94 -3.48
CA ALA A 71 3.32 -6.69 -4.37
C ALA A 71 2.59 -7.87 -3.70
N GLY A 72 2.98 -8.29 -2.48
CA GLY A 72 2.49 -9.52 -1.86
C GLY A 72 1.00 -9.56 -1.55
N SER A 73 0.37 -8.39 -1.39
CA SER A 73 -1.09 -8.28 -1.24
C SER A 73 -1.87 -8.84 -2.45
N ALA A 74 -1.24 -8.89 -3.63
CA ALA A 74 -1.80 -9.50 -4.83
C ALA A 74 -1.91 -11.03 -4.72
N TRP A 75 -0.93 -11.70 -4.09
CA TRP A 75 -1.00 -13.15 -3.85
C TRP A 75 -2.02 -13.48 -2.76
N ILE A 76 -2.13 -12.64 -1.72
CA ILE A 76 -3.21 -12.74 -0.73
C ILE A 76 -4.58 -12.66 -1.42
N PHE A 77 -4.76 -11.65 -2.28
CA PHE A 77 -6.00 -11.51 -3.06
C PHE A 77 -6.26 -12.71 -3.98
N ALA A 78 -5.24 -13.22 -4.66
CA ALA A 78 -5.38 -14.38 -5.55
C ALA A 78 -5.80 -15.63 -4.77
N TYR A 79 -5.16 -15.91 -3.63
CA TYR A 79 -5.53 -17.02 -2.76
C TYR A 79 -6.99 -16.90 -2.28
N GLU A 80 -7.43 -15.72 -1.85
CA GLU A 80 -8.82 -15.50 -1.43
C GLU A 80 -9.83 -15.69 -2.55
N LYS A 81 -9.46 -15.38 -3.79
CA LYS A 81 -10.35 -15.48 -4.95
C LYS A 81 -10.44 -16.88 -5.52
N THR A 82 -9.35 -17.65 -5.49
CA THR A 82 -9.29 -18.96 -6.16
C THR A 82 -9.24 -20.14 -5.20
N GLY A 83 -8.74 -19.94 -3.98
CA GLY A 83 -8.44 -21.03 -3.04
C GLY A 83 -7.25 -21.91 -3.45
N GLU A 84 -6.47 -21.52 -4.46
CA GLU A 84 -5.33 -22.32 -4.93
C GLU A 84 -4.14 -22.20 -3.98
N GLU A 85 -3.76 -23.30 -3.33
CA GLU A 85 -2.69 -23.35 -2.33
C GLU A 85 -1.33 -22.87 -2.85
N LYS A 86 -1.06 -22.95 -4.16
CA LYS A 86 0.16 -22.41 -4.77
C LYS A 86 0.38 -20.94 -4.42
N TYR A 87 -0.70 -20.14 -4.35
CA TYR A 87 -0.58 -18.72 -4.00
C TYR A 87 -0.20 -18.53 -2.53
N LYS A 88 -0.68 -19.40 -1.65
CA LYS A 88 -0.28 -19.41 -0.23
C LYS A 88 1.19 -19.75 -0.05
N GLU A 89 1.72 -20.70 -0.82
CA GLU A 89 3.16 -21.00 -0.81
C GLU A 89 4.00 -19.76 -1.14
N TYR A 90 3.60 -18.96 -2.14
CA TYR A 90 4.29 -17.70 -2.45
C TYR A 90 4.14 -16.62 -1.37
N ILE A 91 2.99 -16.54 -0.69
CA ILE A 91 2.80 -15.64 0.46
C ILE A 91 3.82 -15.98 1.56
N GLU A 92 3.98 -17.28 1.88
CA GLU A 92 4.96 -17.72 2.88
C GLU A 92 6.40 -17.40 2.44
N ARG A 93 6.73 -17.61 1.16
CA ARG A 93 8.06 -17.25 0.61
C ARG A 93 8.35 -15.76 0.75
N MET A 94 7.40 -14.90 0.42
CA MET A 94 7.55 -13.45 0.61
C MET A 94 7.70 -13.09 2.09
N LYS A 95 6.94 -13.71 2.98
CA LYS A 95 7.13 -13.50 4.41
C LYS A 95 8.52 -13.96 4.88
N ASP A 96 9.07 -15.05 4.34
CA ASP A 96 10.42 -15.49 4.66
C ASP A 96 11.48 -14.52 4.13
N ASP A 97 11.29 -13.99 2.91
CA ASP A 97 12.12 -12.93 2.36
C ASP A 97 12.10 -11.68 3.24
N LEU A 98 10.92 -11.27 3.72
CA LEU A 98 10.73 -10.14 4.64
C LEU A 98 11.49 -10.36 5.96
N MET A 99 11.37 -11.55 6.55
CA MET A 99 12.07 -11.91 7.80
C MET A 99 13.58 -12.10 7.61
N GLY A 100 14.04 -12.28 6.38
CA GLY A 100 15.44 -12.32 6.00
C GLY A 100 16.10 -10.94 5.90
N LEU A 101 15.33 -9.85 5.95
CA LEU A 101 15.89 -8.49 5.98
C LEU A 101 16.77 -8.26 7.22
N SER A 102 17.76 -7.39 7.06
CA SER A 102 18.58 -6.91 8.17
C SER A 102 17.77 -6.03 9.11
N ARG A 103 18.36 -5.68 10.26
CA ARG A 103 17.78 -4.69 11.18
C ARG A 103 18.74 -3.54 11.45
N THR A 104 18.19 -2.35 11.65
CA THR A 104 18.93 -1.19 12.17
C THR A 104 19.28 -1.40 13.65
N ALA A 105 20.12 -0.52 14.21
CA ALA A 105 20.43 -0.56 15.64
C ALA A 105 19.18 -0.38 16.54
N GLU A 106 18.18 0.34 16.04
CA GLU A 106 16.89 0.60 16.67
C GLU A 106 15.88 -0.54 16.46
N GLY A 107 16.25 -1.56 15.67
CA GLY A 107 15.45 -2.77 15.47
C GLY A 107 14.51 -2.75 14.27
N SER A 108 14.48 -1.70 13.45
CA SER A 108 13.64 -1.66 12.25
C SER A 108 14.19 -2.54 11.13
N LEU A 109 13.31 -3.20 10.37
CA LEU A 109 13.70 -3.94 9.18
C LEU A 109 14.36 -3.00 8.17
N CYS A 110 15.44 -3.44 7.52
CA CYS A 110 16.16 -2.69 6.51
C CYS A 110 16.87 -3.62 5.52
N GLU A 111 17.24 -3.08 4.37
CA GLU A 111 18.13 -3.78 3.43
C GLU A 111 19.53 -4.00 4.03
N GLU A 112 20.27 -4.93 3.46
CA GLU A 112 21.62 -5.27 3.91
C GLU A 112 22.57 -4.07 3.75
N GLY A 113 23.35 -3.77 4.80
CA GLY A 113 24.32 -2.66 4.81
C GLY A 113 23.77 -1.32 5.29
N ASP A 114 22.48 -1.22 5.60
CA ASP A 114 21.81 0.02 6.01
C ASP A 114 21.71 0.23 7.53
N HIS A 115 22.53 -0.46 8.33
CA HIS A 115 22.52 -0.43 9.80
C HIS A 115 22.69 0.95 10.45
N LYS A 116 23.05 1.98 9.68
CA LYS A 116 23.20 3.38 10.14
C LYS A 116 22.24 4.36 9.46
N LYS A 117 21.37 3.90 8.56
CA LYS A 117 20.40 4.74 7.87
C LYS A 117 19.08 4.76 8.63
N LEU A 118 18.51 5.94 8.79
CA LEU A 118 17.13 6.09 9.26
C LEU A 118 16.20 5.48 8.22
N MET A 119 15.20 4.71 8.67
CA MET A 119 14.17 4.17 7.78
C MET A 119 13.35 5.30 7.17
N THR A 120 13.00 5.16 5.89
CA THR A 120 12.20 6.14 5.16
C THR A 120 10.73 5.78 5.24
N GLY A 121 9.85 6.76 5.05
CA GLY A 121 8.40 6.49 4.98
C GLY A 121 8.04 5.54 3.84
N GLN A 122 8.79 5.61 2.74
CA GLN A 122 8.60 4.73 1.58
C GLN A 122 8.93 3.28 1.92
N HIS A 123 10.06 3.02 2.58
CA HIS A 123 10.42 1.68 3.02
C HIS A 123 9.33 1.07 3.91
N LEU A 124 8.86 1.83 4.91
CA LEU A 124 7.78 1.38 5.79
C LEU A 124 6.49 1.07 5.02
N TYR A 125 6.17 1.86 4.01
CA TYR A 125 5.01 1.62 3.14
C TYR A 125 5.17 0.37 2.28
N GLU A 126 6.38 0.08 1.79
CA GLU A 126 6.65 -1.09 0.96
C GLU A 126 6.54 -2.41 1.73
N VAL A 127 6.86 -2.43 3.03
CA VAL A 127 6.95 -3.68 3.79
C VAL A 127 5.86 -3.89 4.84
N LEU A 128 5.44 -2.84 5.57
CA LEU A 128 4.61 -3.01 6.76
C LEU A 128 3.12 -3.31 6.48
N PRO A 129 2.47 -2.76 5.45
CA PRO A 129 1.09 -3.12 5.12
C PRO A 129 0.93 -4.62 4.83
N PHE A 130 1.82 -5.19 4.01
CA PHE A 130 1.83 -6.63 3.76
C PHE A 130 2.11 -7.41 5.04
N TYR A 131 3.10 -6.98 5.84
CA TYR A 131 3.44 -7.68 7.08
C TYR A 131 2.24 -7.73 8.05
N MET A 132 1.55 -6.60 8.23
CA MET A 132 0.35 -6.52 9.05
C MET A 132 -0.79 -7.39 8.50
N GLU A 133 -1.02 -7.38 7.18
CA GLU A 133 -2.04 -8.20 6.55
C GLU A 133 -1.76 -9.70 6.73
N TYR A 134 -0.50 -10.13 6.53
CA TYR A 134 -0.06 -11.51 6.75
C TYR A 134 -0.28 -11.94 8.20
N GLU A 135 0.21 -11.15 9.17
CA GLU A 135 0.09 -11.47 10.60
C GLU A 135 -1.36 -11.60 11.05
N THR A 136 -2.23 -10.75 10.51
CA THR A 136 -3.66 -10.76 10.81
C THR A 136 -4.36 -12.00 10.27
N ARG A 137 -4.00 -12.43 9.06
CA ARG A 137 -4.70 -13.51 8.35
C ARG A 137 -4.15 -14.90 8.67
N TYR A 138 -2.83 -15.02 8.84
CA TYR A 138 -2.16 -16.32 8.76
C TYR A 138 -1.31 -16.67 9.98
N HIS A 139 -0.93 -15.70 10.81
CA HIS A 139 0.07 -15.93 11.86
C HIS A 139 -0.33 -15.43 13.26
N ASN A 140 -1.64 -15.40 13.52
CA ASN A 140 -2.19 -15.11 14.85
C ASN A 140 -1.66 -13.81 15.49
N LYS A 141 -1.33 -12.81 14.67
CA LYS A 141 -0.90 -11.47 15.12
C LYS A 141 0.43 -11.47 15.88
N ALA A 142 1.26 -12.50 15.76
CA ALA A 142 2.52 -12.64 16.51
C ALA A 142 3.53 -11.50 16.23
N GLY A 143 3.52 -10.96 15.02
CA GLY A 143 4.39 -9.87 14.57
C GLY A 143 3.87 -8.46 14.84
N TYR A 144 2.69 -8.29 15.44
CA TYR A 144 2.09 -6.95 15.62
C TYR A 144 2.98 -6.00 16.41
N ASN A 145 3.62 -6.47 17.48
CA ASN A 145 4.49 -5.63 18.30
C ASN A 145 5.71 -5.13 17.51
N ASP A 146 6.27 -5.97 16.64
CA ASP A 146 7.40 -5.59 15.79
C ASP A 146 6.97 -4.48 14.80
N ILE A 147 5.83 -4.66 14.13
CA ILE A 147 5.29 -3.67 13.18
C ILE A 147 5.02 -2.33 13.88
N VAL A 148 4.40 -2.37 15.06
CA VAL A 148 4.07 -1.16 15.83
C VAL A 148 5.34 -0.43 16.24
N ASN A 149 6.35 -1.15 16.73
CA ASN A 149 7.63 -0.54 17.14
C ASN A 149 8.30 0.17 15.96
N GLN A 150 8.31 -0.44 14.77
CA GLN A 150 8.87 0.17 13.57
C GLN A 150 8.16 1.47 13.16
N LEU A 151 6.83 1.50 13.29
CA LEU A 151 6.05 2.72 13.02
C LEU A 151 6.26 3.79 14.09
N THR A 152 6.45 3.43 15.35
CA THR A 152 6.64 4.40 16.44
C THR A 152 8.04 5.02 16.47
N GLU A 153 9.06 4.31 16.03
CA GLU A 153 10.44 4.80 15.97
C GLU A 153 10.68 5.78 14.81
N MET A 154 9.77 5.82 13.83
CA MET A 154 9.90 6.69 12.67
C MET A 154 9.88 8.17 13.08
N ARG A 155 11.00 8.85 12.83
CA ARG A 155 11.11 10.31 12.99
C ARG A 155 10.67 10.99 11.71
N SER A 156 9.65 11.83 11.79
CA SER A 156 9.08 12.57 10.65
C SER A 156 10.17 13.28 9.83
N GLY A 157 10.23 13.01 8.51
CA GLY A 157 11.21 13.56 7.56
C GLY A 157 10.58 13.96 6.22
N LYS A 158 11.40 14.19 5.18
CA LYS A 158 10.95 14.65 3.85
C LYS A 158 9.93 13.72 3.17
N ASP A 159 9.89 12.43 3.55
CA ASP A 159 9.00 11.41 2.98
C ASP A 159 7.79 11.09 3.88
N ALA A 160 7.36 12.04 4.71
CA ALA A 160 6.27 11.86 5.67
C ALA A 160 4.95 11.41 5.03
N ILE A 161 4.74 11.68 3.73
CA ILE A 161 3.52 11.28 3.03
C ILE A 161 3.40 9.77 2.84
N TRP A 162 4.50 9.10 2.52
CA TRP A 162 4.55 7.64 2.44
C TRP A 162 4.34 6.99 3.81
N TYR A 163 4.88 7.61 4.86
CA TYR A 163 4.63 7.17 6.23
C TYR A 163 3.16 7.29 6.63
N VAL A 164 2.46 8.35 6.20
CA VAL A 164 1.00 8.48 6.39
C VAL A 164 0.24 7.35 5.67
N MET A 165 0.65 7.01 4.44
CA MET A 165 0.08 5.87 3.72
C MET A 165 0.34 4.53 4.43
N ALA A 166 1.56 4.31 4.91
CA ALA A 166 1.93 3.11 5.65
C ALA A 166 1.07 2.96 6.92
N LEU A 167 0.92 4.05 7.69
CA LEU A 167 0.10 4.07 8.90
C LEU A 167 -1.35 3.67 8.61
N ILE A 168 -1.98 4.28 7.60
CA ILE A 168 -3.39 4.02 7.33
C ILE A 168 -3.64 2.62 6.77
N ASP A 169 -2.72 2.09 5.98
CA ASP A 169 -2.83 0.73 5.43
C ASP A 169 -2.54 -0.35 6.47
N VAL A 170 -1.59 -0.09 7.39
CA VAL A 170 -1.41 -0.94 8.57
C VAL A 170 -2.66 -0.92 9.45
N LEU A 171 -3.23 0.26 9.73
CA LEU A 171 -4.44 0.41 10.54
C LEU A 171 -5.67 -0.29 9.93
N ASP A 172 -5.77 -0.33 8.60
CA ASP A 172 -6.84 -1.03 7.87
C ASP A 172 -6.74 -2.55 8.00
N HIS A 173 -5.53 -3.09 8.07
CA HIS A 173 -5.30 -4.53 8.25
C HIS A 173 -5.27 -4.96 9.72
N MET A 174 -5.08 -4.04 10.65
CA MET A 174 -4.94 -4.35 12.07
C MET A 174 -6.27 -4.75 12.73
N SER A 175 -6.28 -5.85 13.48
CA SER A 175 -7.42 -6.21 14.32
C SER A 175 -7.58 -5.27 15.52
N ILE A 176 -8.80 -4.81 15.77
CA ILE A 176 -9.18 -3.94 16.90
C ILE A 176 -8.98 -4.64 18.26
N GLU A 177 -8.90 -5.99 18.29
CA GLU A 177 -8.68 -6.78 19.52
C GLU A 177 -7.40 -6.35 20.27
N ILE A 178 -6.43 -5.78 19.55
CA ILE A 178 -5.18 -5.25 20.11
C ILE A 178 -5.32 -3.72 20.25
N PHE A 179 -6.30 -3.32 21.07
CA PHE A 179 -6.81 -1.95 21.15
C PHE A 179 -5.74 -0.91 21.49
N GLU A 180 -4.80 -1.23 22.39
CA GLU A 180 -3.76 -0.28 22.82
C GLU A 180 -2.83 0.11 21.67
N HIS A 181 -2.35 -0.87 20.90
CA HIS A 181 -1.51 -0.62 19.73
C HIS A 181 -2.28 0.10 18.63
N TYR A 182 -3.52 -0.33 18.36
CA TYR A 182 -4.40 0.33 17.40
C TYR A 182 -4.59 1.82 17.74
N LYS A 183 -4.89 2.13 19.01
CA LYS A 183 -5.05 3.52 19.47
C LYS A 183 -3.79 4.34 19.38
N SER A 184 -2.64 3.77 19.72
CA SER A 184 -1.35 4.44 19.60
C SER A 184 -1.08 4.87 18.15
N LEU A 185 -1.20 3.94 17.20
CA LEU A 185 -1.02 4.22 15.77
C LEU A 185 -2.07 5.20 15.24
N GLN A 186 -3.32 5.09 15.69
CA GLN A 186 -4.39 6.02 15.34
C GLN A 186 -4.03 7.47 15.72
N GLU A 187 -3.50 7.68 16.93
CA GLU A 187 -3.12 9.02 17.39
C GLU A 187 -1.87 9.55 16.69
N ILE A 188 -0.91 8.69 16.36
CA ILE A 188 0.23 9.03 15.51
C ILE A 188 -0.27 9.50 14.13
N PHE A 189 -1.11 8.71 13.46
CA PHE A 189 -1.70 9.07 12.18
C PHE A 189 -2.37 10.45 12.20
N LYS A 190 -3.26 10.68 13.17
CA LYS A 190 -3.98 11.97 13.32
C LYS A 190 -3.06 13.16 13.55
N LYS A 191 -1.92 12.98 14.22
CA LYS A 191 -0.92 14.03 14.42
C LYS A 191 -0.17 14.28 13.12
N THR A 192 0.31 13.21 12.46
CA THR A 192 1.13 13.29 11.25
C THR A 192 0.38 14.00 10.12
N ILE A 193 -0.90 13.68 9.85
CA ILE A 193 -1.66 14.34 8.78
C ILE A 193 -1.85 15.86 8.99
N LYS A 194 -1.75 16.35 10.24
CA LYS A 194 -1.83 17.80 10.55
C LYS A 194 -0.49 18.52 10.38
N CYS A 195 0.61 17.79 10.39
CA CYS A 195 1.97 18.36 10.35
C CYS A 195 2.54 18.43 8.93
N ILE A 196 1.96 17.72 7.97
CA ILE A 196 2.44 17.74 6.58
C ILE A 196 1.88 18.97 5.86
N PRO A 197 2.72 19.92 5.42
CA PRO A 197 2.26 21.06 4.66
C PRO A 197 1.82 20.62 3.25
N LEU A 198 0.66 21.08 2.82
CA LEU A 198 0.14 20.86 1.47
C LEU A 198 0.37 22.14 0.65
N GLY A 199 1.59 22.34 0.15
CA GLY A 199 1.96 23.51 -0.64
C GLY A 199 2.99 23.19 -1.73
N GLY A 200 2.88 23.84 -2.89
CA GLY A 200 3.75 23.65 -4.07
C GLY A 200 3.22 22.69 -5.14
N ASP A 201 4.04 22.43 -6.16
CA ASP A 201 3.79 21.51 -7.30
C ASP A 201 3.89 20.04 -6.85
N ALA A 202 3.01 19.66 -5.92
CA ALA A 202 3.05 18.42 -5.15
C ALA A 202 1.79 17.57 -5.42
N LYS A 203 1.45 17.38 -6.71
CA LYS A 203 0.28 16.61 -7.17
C LYS A 203 0.13 15.29 -6.41
N MET A 204 1.17 14.44 -6.43
CA MET A 204 1.14 13.15 -5.76
C MET A 204 1.00 13.26 -4.24
N GLN A 205 1.61 14.26 -3.61
CA GLN A 205 1.47 14.46 -2.18
C GLN A 205 0.01 14.77 -1.78
N LYS A 206 -0.70 15.56 -2.59
CA LYS A 206 -2.14 15.84 -2.39
C LYS A 206 -2.97 14.57 -2.57
N VAL A 207 -2.69 13.77 -3.60
CA VAL A 207 -3.38 12.51 -3.87
C VAL A 207 -3.18 11.52 -2.72
N CYS A 208 -1.94 11.30 -2.29
CA CYS A 208 -1.63 10.44 -1.16
C CYS A 208 -2.33 10.91 0.13
N MET A 209 -2.36 12.22 0.38
CA MET A 209 -3.03 12.79 1.54
C MET A 209 -4.56 12.59 1.44
N GLY A 210 -5.15 12.86 0.28
CA GLY A 210 -6.56 12.63 0.02
C GLY A 210 -6.95 11.17 0.20
N TYR A 211 -6.16 10.26 -0.36
CA TYR A 211 -6.28 8.81 -0.15
C TYR A 211 -6.31 8.46 1.34
N ALA A 212 -5.31 8.90 2.10
CA ALA A 212 -5.19 8.58 3.51
C ALA A 212 -6.34 9.14 4.34
N ILE A 213 -6.77 10.37 4.07
CA ILE A 213 -7.91 11.00 4.75
C ILE A 213 -9.21 10.26 4.46
N LEU A 214 -9.49 9.95 3.18
CA LEU A 214 -10.72 9.28 2.80
C LEU A 214 -10.76 7.85 3.31
N LYS A 215 -9.65 7.11 3.20
CA LYS A 215 -9.53 5.77 3.77
C LYS A 215 -9.77 5.80 5.28
N ALA A 216 -9.18 6.76 6.00
CA ALA A 216 -9.39 6.93 7.43
C ALA A 216 -10.83 7.30 7.81
N CYS A 217 -11.58 7.99 6.96
CA CYS A 217 -13.02 8.18 7.14
C CYS A 217 -13.76 6.85 6.95
N ASN A 218 -13.47 6.13 5.88
CA ASN A 218 -14.14 4.87 5.53
C ASN A 218 -13.95 3.76 6.58
N ILE A 219 -12.80 3.73 7.27
CA ILE A 219 -12.53 2.75 8.33
C ILE A 219 -12.81 3.29 9.75
N GLY A 220 -13.44 4.47 9.87
CA GLY A 220 -13.92 5.02 11.16
C GLY A 220 -12.83 5.64 12.05
N ILE A 221 -11.65 5.94 11.51
CA ILE A 221 -10.54 6.57 12.25
C ILE A 221 -10.70 8.08 12.35
N LEU A 222 -11.19 8.72 11.28
CA LEU A 222 -11.52 10.13 11.20
C LEU A 222 -13.03 10.32 11.12
N ASN A 223 -13.52 11.43 11.68
CA ASN A 223 -14.93 11.84 11.54
C ASN A 223 -15.19 12.32 10.09
N PRO A 224 -16.07 11.67 9.31
CA PRO A 224 -16.40 12.08 7.95
C PRO A 224 -16.91 13.52 7.84
N GLU A 225 -17.75 14.00 8.77
CA GLU A 225 -18.31 15.36 8.73
C GLU A 225 -17.22 16.45 8.71
N LYS A 226 -16.06 16.15 9.31
CA LYS A 226 -14.95 17.08 9.43
C LYS A 226 -13.92 16.94 8.30
N TYR A 227 -13.71 15.73 7.80
CA TYR A 227 -12.54 15.41 6.97
C TYR A 227 -12.88 15.01 5.54
N LEU A 228 -14.13 14.61 5.27
CA LEU A 228 -14.52 14.05 3.98
C LEU A 228 -14.33 15.05 2.84
N GLU A 229 -14.81 16.27 3.00
CA GLU A 229 -14.70 17.33 1.99
C GLU A 229 -13.22 17.64 1.68
N THR A 230 -12.39 17.78 2.73
CA THR A 230 -10.95 18.00 2.55
C THR A 230 -10.29 16.87 1.75
N GLY A 231 -10.60 15.61 2.06
CA GLY A 231 -10.08 14.47 1.32
C GLY A 231 -10.48 14.47 -0.15
N ARG A 232 -11.75 14.79 -0.45
CA ARG A 232 -12.28 14.87 -1.83
C ARG A 232 -11.61 15.97 -2.64
N THR A 233 -11.53 17.19 -2.10
CA THR A 233 -10.93 18.33 -2.80
C THR A 233 -9.46 18.09 -3.18
N LEU A 234 -8.71 17.37 -2.34
CA LEU A 234 -7.31 17.04 -2.63
C LEU A 234 -7.15 16.09 -3.81
N ILE A 235 -8.12 15.21 -4.03
CA ILE A 235 -8.12 14.23 -5.13
C ILE A 235 -8.69 14.86 -6.41
N ASP A 236 -9.82 15.55 -6.32
CA ASP A 236 -10.50 16.15 -7.49
C ASP A 236 -9.55 17.06 -8.27
N GLY A 237 -8.83 17.95 -7.57
CA GLY A 237 -7.88 18.86 -8.21
C GLY A 237 -6.70 18.17 -8.91
N ALA A 238 -6.37 16.93 -8.52
CA ALA A 238 -5.27 16.17 -9.10
C ALA A 238 -5.70 15.26 -10.26
N ILE A 239 -6.96 14.80 -10.29
CA ILE A 239 -7.49 13.90 -11.35
C ILE A 239 -7.62 14.61 -12.70
N ASP A 240 -7.86 15.92 -12.72
CA ASP A 240 -8.05 16.67 -13.98
C ASP A 240 -6.75 16.96 -14.74
N GLU A 241 -5.60 16.72 -14.15
CA GLU A 241 -4.30 16.95 -14.78
C GLU A 241 -3.79 15.70 -15.53
N PRO A 242 -3.14 15.84 -16.70
CA PRO A 242 -2.56 14.72 -17.44
C PRO A 242 -1.63 13.85 -16.58
N PHE A 243 -1.64 12.54 -16.84
CA PHE A 243 -0.83 11.56 -16.14
C PHE A 243 0.19 10.93 -17.07
N ASP A 244 1.37 10.61 -16.52
CA ASP A 244 2.31 9.75 -17.21
C ASP A 244 1.76 8.31 -17.23
N GLN A 245 1.40 7.83 -18.41
CA GLN A 245 0.86 6.49 -18.62
C GLN A 245 1.94 5.40 -18.55
N LYS A 246 3.15 5.71 -18.07
CA LYS A 246 4.24 4.75 -17.86
C LYS A 246 4.69 4.61 -16.40
N ASP A 247 4.06 5.30 -15.46
CA ASP A 247 4.41 5.25 -14.05
C ASP A 247 3.41 4.39 -13.26
N ASP A 248 3.77 3.13 -12.99
CA ASP A 248 2.97 2.17 -12.22
C ASP A 248 2.69 2.66 -10.80
N VAL A 249 3.65 3.37 -10.18
CA VAL A 249 3.54 3.84 -8.80
C VAL A 249 2.50 4.94 -8.71
N SER A 250 2.65 5.99 -9.52
CA SER A 250 1.68 7.09 -9.57
C SER A 250 0.30 6.61 -9.97
N MET A 251 0.19 5.73 -10.98
CA MET A 251 -1.10 5.19 -11.40
C MET A 251 -1.76 4.38 -10.27
N GLY A 252 -1.00 3.54 -9.57
CA GLY A 252 -1.49 2.79 -8.42
C GLY A 252 -2.00 3.67 -7.28
N ILE A 253 -1.24 4.71 -6.92
CA ILE A 253 -1.65 5.69 -5.90
C ILE A 253 -2.96 6.38 -6.28
N MET A 254 -3.08 6.80 -7.55
CA MET A 254 -4.29 7.42 -8.05
C MET A 254 -5.48 6.47 -8.03
N MET A 255 -5.29 5.20 -8.40
CA MET A 255 -6.34 4.18 -8.33
C MET A 255 -6.78 3.93 -6.89
N MET A 256 -5.85 3.85 -5.94
CA MET A 256 -6.19 3.75 -4.51
C MET A 256 -6.97 4.98 -4.04
N ALA A 257 -6.52 6.19 -4.37
CA ALA A 257 -7.21 7.43 -4.02
C ALA A 257 -8.64 7.48 -4.60
N TYR A 258 -8.78 7.18 -5.88
CA TYR A 258 -10.07 7.19 -6.57
C TYR A 258 -11.02 6.11 -6.03
N ALA A 259 -10.52 4.91 -5.73
CA ALA A 259 -11.30 3.88 -5.07
C ALA A 259 -11.88 4.37 -3.75
N GLN A 260 -11.10 5.08 -2.93
CA GLN A 260 -11.61 5.67 -1.69
C GLN A 260 -12.59 6.82 -1.95
N PHE A 261 -12.37 7.61 -3.00
CA PHE A 261 -13.26 8.71 -3.41
C PHE A 261 -14.66 8.25 -3.79
N ILE A 262 -14.77 7.15 -4.54
CA ILE A 262 -16.06 6.61 -4.99
C ILE A 262 -16.74 5.71 -3.96
N ARG A 263 -15.98 5.13 -3.01
CA ARG A 263 -16.53 4.27 -1.94
C ARG A 263 -17.35 5.01 -0.89
N VAL A 264 -17.12 6.31 -0.67
CA VAL A 264 -17.75 6.99 0.47
C VAL A 264 -19.26 7.11 0.26
N MET A 265 -19.99 6.34 1.08
CA MET A 265 -21.42 6.45 1.41
C MET A 265 -21.55 6.67 2.91
#